data_AF-A0A452XZJ2-F1
#
_entry.id   AF-A0A452XZJ2-F1
#
_cell.length_a   1.000
_cell.length_b   1.000
_cell.length_c   1.000
_cell.angle_alpha   90.00
_cell.angle_beta   90.00
_cell.angle_gamma   90.00
#
_symmetry.space_group_name_H-M   'P 1'
#
loop_
_entity.id
_entity.type
_entity.pdbx_description
1 polymer ?
#
loop_
_entity_poly.entity_id
_entity_poly.type
_entity_poly.pdbx_seq_one_letter_code
_entity_poly.pdbx_strand_id
1 'polypeptide(L)'
;GLHGSALVWAEGHYNGAIKTRKTVQPAVAQAQAQAPAAEAADQARSRQLRELFDSLAREAAAGGGPGFRDVHGCAQEARRPSAALAPEDLTETEWFYLMSASYSFPPGVGLPGRAFARGGHVWLSRANEVDSKAFSRAILAR
;
A
#
# COMPACT_ATOMS: atom_id res chain seq x y z
N GLY A 1 31.95 -8.06 -1.79
CA GLY A 1 30.93 -8.51 -0.82
C GLY A 1 29.83 -7.46 -0.77
N LEU A 2 28.58 -7.83 -1.05
CA LEU A 2 27.42 -6.93 -1.04
C LEU A 2 26.95 -6.70 0.41
N HIS A 3 27.77 -6.03 1.21
CA HIS A 3 27.30 -5.48 2.48
C HIS A 3 26.64 -4.13 2.21
N GLY A 4 25.31 -4.07 2.17
CA GLY A 4 24.60 -2.79 2.38
C GLY A 4 23.31 -2.52 1.59
N SER A 5 22.96 -3.27 0.55
CA SER A 5 21.75 -2.97 -0.24
C SER A 5 20.54 -3.76 0.24
N ALA A 6 19.56 -3.11 0.85
CA ALA A 6 18.23 -3.67 1.07
C ALA A 6 17.35 -3.46 -0.17
N LEU A 7 16.47 -4.41 -0.48
CA LEU A 7 15.40 -4.18 -1.44
C LEU A 7 14.40 -3.19 -0.84
N VAL A 8 14.07 -2.17 -1.62
CA VAL A 8 13.07 -1.17 -1.26
C VAL A 8 12.01 -1.12 -2.34
N TRP A 9 10.84 -0.62 -1.97
CA TRP A 9 9.77 -0.38 -2.93
C TRP A 9 10.22 0.63 -3.99
N ALA A 10 10.20 0.22 -5.26
CA ALA A 10 10.41 1.12 -6.39
C ALA A 10 9.05 1.58 -6.95
N GLU A 11 8.23 0.62 -7.38
CA GLU A 11 6.94 0.84 -8.03
C GLU A 11 5.98 -0.33 -7.77
N GLY A 12 4.72 -0.17 -8.17
CA GLY A 12 3.72 -1.24 -8.13
C GLY A 12 2.42 -0.84 -8.83
N HIS A 13 1.59 -1.85 -9.07
CA HIS A 13 0.28 -1.71 -9.70
C HIS A 13 -0.78 -2.43 -8.85
N TYR A 14 -1.77 -1.68 -8.38
CA TYR A 14 -2.92 -2.21 -7.67
C TYR A 14 -4.06 -2.50 -8.66
N ASN A 15 -4.44 -3.77 -8.75
CA ASN A 15 -5.55 -4.29 -9.56
C ASN A 15 -6.57 -5.08 -8.71
N GLY A 16 -6.60 -4.80 -7.40
CA GLY A 16 -7.54 -5.44 -6.47
C GLY A 16 -8.92 -4.77 -6.48
N ALA A 17 -9.90 -5.41 -5.84
CA ALA A 17 -11.24 -4.86 -5.73
C ALA A 17 -11.24 -3.51 -4.98
N ILE A 18 -11.89 -2.49 -5.56
CA ILE A 18 -12.07 -1.18 -4.93
C ILE A 18 -13.45 -1.15 -4.25
N LYS A 19 -13.50 -0.83 -2.96
CA LYS A 19 -14.77 -0.60 -2.24
C LYS A 19 -14.65 0.67 -1.42
N THR A 20 -15.00 1.81 -1.99
CA THR A 20 -15.09 3.07 -1.22
C THR A 20 -16.53 3.33 -0.79
N ARG A 21 -16.73 3.91 0.41
CA ARG A 21 -18.07 4.19 0.98
C ARG A 21 -18.87 5.24 0.19
N LYS A 22 -18.23 6.01 -0.71
CA LYS A 22 -18.87 7.05 -1.54
C LYS A 22 -18.92 6.75 -3.04
N THR A 23 -18.15 5.77 -3.55
CA THR A 23 -18.26 5.34 -4.95
C THR A 23 -18.10 3.83 -5.03
N VAL A 24 -19.24 3.13 -5.16
CA VAL A 24 -19.27 1.69 -5.42
C VAL A 24 -19.08 1.50 -6.92
N GLN A 25 -17.84 1.36 -7.38
CA GLN A 25 -17.60 0.63 -8.61
C GLN A 25 -17.22 -0.80 -8.23
N PRO A 26 -18.13 -1.77 -8.38
CA PRO A 26 -17.83 -3.14 -7.99
C PRO A 26 -16.77 -3.73 -8.93
N ALA A 27 -15.93 -4.64 -8.41
CA ALA A 27 -14.92 -5.36 -9.21
C ALA A 27 -15.49 -6.02 -10.49
N VAL A 28 -16.80 -6.32 -10.52
CA VAL A 28 -17.51 -6.80 -11.71
C VAL A 28 -17.64 -5.75 -12.82
N ALA A 29 -17.74 -4.45 -12.49
CA ALA A 29 -17.79 -3.38 -13.50
C ALA A 29 -16.42 -3.17 -14.16
N GLN A 30 -15.33 -3.33 -13.41
CA GLN A 30 -13.96 -3.32 -13.95
C GLN A 30 -13.67 -4.56 -14.80
N ALA A 31 -14.12 -5.74 -14.35
CA ALA A 31 -13.98 -6.99 -15.11
C ALA A 31 -14.79 -7.00 -16.43
N GLN A 32 -15.84 -6.18 -16.51
CA GLN A 32 -16.66 -6.01 -17.72
C GLN A 32 -16.22 -4.83 -18.60
N ALA A 33 -15.29 -4.00 -18.13
CA ALA A 33 -14.74 -2.90 -18.92
C ALA A 33 -13.79 -3.42 -20.01
N GLN A 34 -13.63 -2.65 -21.09
CA GLN A 34 -12.60 -2.95 -22.07
C GLN A 34 -11.21 -2.88 -21.41
N ALA A 35 -10.32 -3.83 -21.75
CA ALA A 35 -8.98 -3.95 -21.17
C ALA A 35 -8.22 -2.61 -20.97
N PRO A 36 -8.15 -1.69 -21.97
CA PRO A 36 -7.45 -0.41 -21.77
C PRO A 36 -8.13 0.52 -20.77
N ALA A 37 -9.46 0.44 -20.61
CA ALA A 37 -10.20 1.25 -19.64
C ALA A 37 -10.03 0.72 -18.21
N ALA A 38 -9.99 -0.60 -18.04
CA ALA A 38 -9.71 -1.23 -16.75
C ALA A 38 -8.28 -0.91 -16.27
N GLU A 39 -7.29 -1.05 -17.15
CA GLU A 39 -5.89 -0.74 -16.84
C GLU A 39 -5.69 0.73 -16.47
N ALA A 40 -6.34 1.65 -17.19
CA ALA A 40 -6.28 3.08 -16.86
C ALA A 40 -6.89 3.38 -15.47
N ALA A 41 -7.95 2.68 -15.08
CA ALA A 41 -8.59 2.82 -13.78
C ALA A 41 -7.69 2.28 -12.65
N ASP A 42 -7.07 1.12 -12.84
CA ASP A 42 -6.14 0.52 -11.89
C ASP A 42 -4.88 1.37 -11.70
N GLN A 43 -4.34 1.93 -12.79
CA GLN A 43 -3.25 2.89 -12.73
C GLN A 43 -3.66 4.17 -11.98
N ALA A 44 -4.87 4.69 -12.22
CA ALA A 44 -5.38 5.84 -11.48
C ALA A 44 -5.50 5.54 -9.98
N ARG A 45 -6.01 4.36 -9.62
CA ARG A 45 -6.10 3.94 -8.21
C ARG A 45 -4.73 3.78 -7.57
N SER A 46 -3.79 3.18 -8.28
CA SER A 46 -2.40 3.01 -7.82
C SER A 46 -1.73 4.35 -7.52
N ARG A 47 -1.96 5.37 -8.36
CA ARG A 47 -1.48 6.74 -8.13
C ARG A 47 -2.09 7.36 -6.87
N GLN A 48 -3.41 7.24 -6.68
CA GLN A 48 -4.09 7.75 -5.47
C GLN A 48 -3.55 7.13 -4.19
N LEU A 49 -3.32 5.81 -4.18
CA LEU A 49 -2.73 5.12 -3.03
C LEU A 49 -1.30 5.59 -2.75
N ARG A 50 -0.50 5.84 -3.80
CA ARG A 50 0.86 6.36 -3.65
C ARG A 50 0.88 7.79 -3.10
N GLU A 51 0.04 8.67 -3.60
CA GLU A 51 -0.08 10.05 -3.11
C GLU A 51 -0.48 10.08 -1.63
N LEU A 52 -1.43 9.23 -1.23
CA LEU A 52 -1.82 9.08 0.17
C LEU A 52 -0.65 8.58 1.03
N PHE A 53 0.08 7.56 0.58
CA PHE A 53 1.27 7.06 1.29
C PHE A 53 2.30 8.17 1.52
N ASP A 54 2.63 8.92 0.46
CA ASP A 54 3.63 10.00 0.53
C ASP A 54 3.19 11.12 1.48
N SER A 55 1.88 11.44 1.52
CA SER A 55 1.31 12.38 2.49
C SER A 55 1.49 11.89 3.93
N LEU A 56 1.11 10.64 4.22
CA LEU A 56 1.23 10.06 5.55
C LEU A 56 2.70 9.95 6.00
N ALA A 57 3.60 9.58 5.08
CA ALA A 57 5.03 9.50 5.36
C ALA A 57 5.62 10.88 5.74
N ARG A 58 5.17 11.95 5.07
CA ARG A 58 5.56 13.33 5.40
C ARG A 58 5.03 13.76 6.77
N GLU A 59 3.76 13.47 7.04
CA GLU A 59 3.15 13.76 8.35
C GLU A 59 3.88 13.03 9.49
N ALA A 60 4.20 11.75 9.30
CA ALA A 60 4.96 10.97 10.28
C ALA A 60 6.39 11.51 10.48
N ALA A 61 7.07 11.92 9.41
CA ALA A 61 8.41 12.52 9.48
C ALA A 61 8.41 13.90 10.15
N ALA A 62 7.30 14.64 10.09
CA ALA A 62 7.14 15.94 10.73
C ALA A 62 6.95 15.87 12.26
N GLY A 63 6.97 14.67 12.87
CA GLY A 63 6.88 14.49 14.32
C GLY A 63 5.47 14.68 14.89
N GLY A 64 4.44 14.77 14.04
CA GLY A 64 3.05 14.79 14.47
C GLY A 64 2.61 13.40 14.91
N GLY A 65 2.62 13.13 16.21
CA GLY A 65 1.78 12.06 16.77
C GLY A 65 0.29 12.31 16.43
N PRO A 66 -0.62 11.37 16.70
CA PRO A 66 -2.05 11.63 16.56
C PRO A 66 -2.42 12.77 17.51
N GLY A 67 -2.38 13.99 17.01
CA GLY A 67 -2.60 15.21 17.75
C GLY A 67 -4.03 15.19 18.23
N PHE A 68 -4.19 15.13 19.54
CA PHE A 68 -5.29 15.76 20.22
C PHE A 68 -5.61 17.08 19.51
N ARG A 69 -6.78 17.14 18.85
CA ARG A 69 -7.23 18.33 18.14
C ARG A 69 -7.41 19.43 19.18
N ASP A 70 -6.45 20.36 19.25
CA ASP A 70 -6.67 21.58 20.00
C ASP A 70 -7.88 22.31 19.42
N VAL A 71 -8.80 22.67 20.31
CA VAL A 71 -10.12 23.26 20.03
C VAL A 71 -10.04 24.67 19.42
N HIS A 72 -8.84 25.22 19.18
CA HIS A 72 -8.68 26.58 18.65
C HIS A 72 -7.92 26.59 17.33
N GLY A 73 -8.71 26.71 16.25
CA GLY A 73 -8.27 26.75 14.87
C GLY A 73 -7.31 27.90 14.56
N CYS A 74 -6.10 27.53 14.17
CA CYS A 74 -5.13 28.38 13.49
C CYS A 74 -4.04 27.46 12.90
N ALA A 75 -4.43 26.53 12.03
CA ALA A 75 -3.48 25.73 11.27
C ALA A 75 -4.08 25.49 9.90
N GLN A 76 -3.76 26.41 8.99
CA GLN A 76 -3.64 26.22 7.56
C GLN A 76 -4.37 24.98 7.05
N GLU A 77 -5.67 25.13 6.87
CA GLU A 77 -6.41 24.43 5.84
C GLU A 77 -5.75 24.82 4.50
N ALA A 78 -4.62 24.20 4.19
CA ALA A 78 -4.26 23.90 2.82
C ALA A 78 -5.34 22.93 2.35
N ARG A 79 -6.51 23.52 2.05
CA ARG A 79 -7.74 22.97 1.50
C ARG A 79 -7.52 21.54 1.06
N ARG A 80 -7.68 20.57 1.98
CA ARG A 80 -7.65 19.14 1.65
C ARG A 80 -8.56 19.02 0.44
N PRO A 81 -8.09 18.56 -0.73
CA PRO A 81 -8.98 18.37 -1.86
C PRO A 81 -10.14 17.52 -1.32
N SER A 82 -11.38 18.00 -1.40
CA SER A 82 -12.55 17.29 -0.85
C SER A 82 -12.78 15.92 -1.52
N ALA A 83 -11.92 15.56 -2.48
CA ALA A 83 -11.86 14.32 -3.24
C ALA A 83 -10.58 13.48 -2.94
N ALA A 84 -9.73 13.88 -1.99
CA ALA A 84 -8.54 13.10 -1.62
C ALA A 84 -8.95 11.86 -0.82
N LEU A 85 -8.45 10.69 -1.25
CA LEU A 85 -8.68 9.41 -0.60
C LEU A 85 -8.18 9.47 0.85
N ALA A 86 -9.05 9.21 1.82
CA ALA A 86 -8.68 9.18 3.22
C ALA A 86 -8.26 7.76 3.66
N PRO A 87 -7.38 7.61 4.67
CA PRO A 87 -6.99 6.30 5.20
C PRO A 87 -8.18 5.40 5.58
N GLU A 88 -9.24 5.99 6.13
CA GLU A 88 -10.47 5.31 6.52
C GLU A 88 -11.34 4.81 5.35
N ASP A 89 -11.08 5.28 4.13
CA ASP A 89 -11.82 4.86 2.93
C ASP A 89 -11.17 3.67 2.21
N LEU A 90 -10.03 3.17 2.71
CA LEU A 90 -9.29 2.07 2.10
C LEU A 90 -9.87 0.71 2.49
N THR A 91 -9.91 -0.21 1.54
CA THR A 91 -10.14 -1.63 1.83
C THR A 91 -8.91 -2.25 2.52
N GLU A 92 -9.05 -3.44 3.10
CA GLU A 92 -7.92 -4.20 3.68
C GLU A 92 -6.83 -4.46 2.63
N THR A 93 -7.21 -4.78 1.39
CA THR A 93 -6.27 -5.02 0.29
C THR A 93 -5.53 -3.76 -0.15
N GLU A 94 -6.20 -2.60 -0.11
CA GLU A 94 -5.58 -1.31 -0.41
C GLU A 94 -4.64 -0.88 0.72
N TRP A 95 -5.02 -1.11 1.97
CA TRP A 95 -4.13 -0.95 3.12
C TRP A 95 -2.90 -1.84 3.01
N PHE A 96 -3.06 -3.11 2.64
CA PHE A 96 -1.95 -4.03 2.43
C PHE A 96 -1.00 -3.54 1.33
N TYR A 97 -1.55 -3.06 0.21
CA TYR A 97 -0.77 -2.49 -0.88
C TYR A 97 0.01 -1.26 -0.41
N LEU A 98 -0.66 -0.31 0.25
CA LEU A 98 -0.05 0.90 0.77
C LEU A 98 1.06 0.61 1.78
N MET A 99 0.81 -0.27 2.74
CA MET A 99 1.81 -0.69 3.73
C MET A 99 3.01 -1.38 3.09
N SER A 100 2.85 -2.05 1.93
CA SER A 100 3.98 -2.66 1.21
C SER A 100 5.09 -1.65 0.90
N ALA A 101 4.71 -0.40 0.62
CA ALA A 101 5.65 0.65 0.24
C ALA A 101 6.57 1.08 1.38
N SER A 102 6.22 0.83 2.66
CA SER A 102 7.07 1.16 3.80
C SER A 102 8.10 0.08 4.15
N TYR A 103 8.04 -1.10 3.54
CA TYR A 103 8.96 -2.19 3.87
C TYR A 103 10.28 -2.08 3.11
N SER A 104 11.34 -2.52 3.79
CA SER A 104 12.62 -2.85 3.17
C SER A 104 13.03 -4.27 3.52
N PHE A 105 13.73 -4.94 2.61
CA PHE A 105 14.13 -6.33 2.77
C PHE A 105 15.65 -6.45 2.55
N PRO A 106 16.45 -6.49 3.63
CA PRO A 106 17.85 -6.85 3.54
C PRO A 106 18.04 -8.24 2.92
N PRO A 107 19.20 -8.52 2.31
CA PRO A 107 19.49 -9.84 1.76
C PRO A 107 19.29 -10.94 2.81
N GLY A 108 18.53 -11.98 2.47
CA GLY A 108 18.22 -13.12 3.35
C GLY A 108 17.04 -12.90 4.32
N VAL A 109 16.49 -11.69 4.42
CA VAL A 109 15.42 -11.35 5.37
C VAL A 109 14.05 -11.30 4.68
N GLY A 110 13.05 -11.98 5.26
CA GLY A 110 11.73 -12.12 4.64
C GLY A 110 11.76 -12.89 3.31
N LEU A 111 10.62 -13.04 2.65
CA LEU A 111 10.56 -13.75 1.36
C LEU A 111 11.32 -13.01 0.24
N PRO A 112 11.13 -11.68 0.03
CA PRO A 112 11.83 -10.97 -1.03
C PRO A 112 13.36 -10.98 -0.84
N GLY A 113 13.84 -10.74 0.39
CA GLY A 113 15.27 -10.76 0.70
C GLY A 113 15.90 -12.13 0.52
N ARG A 114 15.17 -13.22 0.86
CA ARG A 114 15.65 -14.60 0.61
C ARG A 114 15.73 -14.94 -0.88
N ALA A 115 14.71 -14.57 -1.66
CA ALA A 115 14.71 -14.75 -3.10
C ALA A 115 15.91 -14.03 -3.74
N PHE A 116 16.11 -12.76 -3.35
CA PHE A 116 17.22 -11.94 -3.82
C PHE A 116 18.59 -12.52 -3.47
N ALA A 117 18.81 -12.90 -2.21
CA ALA A 117 20.09 -13.46 -1.77
C ALA A 117 20.43 -14.81 -2.43
N ARG A 118 19.41 -15.59 -2.81
CA ARG A 118 19.59 -16.89 -3.49
C ARG A 118 19.67 -16.76 -5.00
N GLY A 119 19.31 -15.61 -5.58
CA GLY A 119 19.15 -15.45 -7.03
C GLY A 119 18.10 -16.40 -7.61
N GLY A 120 17.04 -16.70 -6.86
CA GLY A 120 16.07 -17.75 -7.21
C GLY A 120 14.63 -17.43 -6.81
N HIS A 121 13.70 -18.21 -7.35
CA HIS A 121 12.27 -18.00 -7.12
C HIS A 121 11.81 -18.57 -5.77
N VAL A 122 10.82 -17.92 -5.17
CA VAL A 122 10.10 -18.40 -3.99
C VAL A 122 8.62 -18.36 -4.32
N TRP A 123 7.93 -19.49 -4.19
CA TRP A 123 6.48 -19.58 -4.38
C TRP A 123 5.80 -19.84 -3.05
N LEU A 124 4.79 -19.05 -2.72
CA LEU A 124 3.99 -19.21 -1.51
C LEU A 124 2.51 -19.31 -1.89
N SER A 125 1.91 -20.45 -1.54
CA SER A 125 0.47 -20.67 -1.68
C SER A 125 -0.20 -20.55 -0.31
N ARG A 126 -1.43 -20.02 -0.27
CA ARG A 126 -2.20 -19.79 0.98
C ARG A 126 -1.42 -18.96 2.00
N ALA A 127 -0.96 -17.79 1.56
CA ALA A 127 -0.11 -16.91 2.38
C ALA A 127 -0.74 -16.54 3.74
N ASN A 128 -2.08 -16.52 3.81
CA ASN A 128 -2.90 -16.30 5.01
C ASN A 128 -2.83 -17.44 6.05
N GLU A 129 -2.33 -18.61 5.66
CA GLU A 129 -2.22 -19.82 6.50
C GLU A 129 -0.77 -20.13 6.91
N VAL A 130 0.19 -19.35 6.40
CA VAL A 130 1.62 -19.56 6.63
C VAL A 130 2.01 -18.94 7.98
N ASP A 131 2.91 -19.61 8.70
CA ASP A 131 3.45 -19.08 9.96
C ASP A 131 4.02 -17.67 9.73
N SER A 132 3.59 -16.72 10.55
CA SER A 132 4.09 -15.33 10.55
C SER A 132 5.61 -15.23 10.69
N LYS A 133 6.28 -16.25 11.27
CA LYS A 133 7.75 -16.36 11.31
C LYS A 133 8.36 -16.62 9.94
N ALA A 134 7.65 -17.31 9.05
CA ALA A 134 8.07 -17.58 7.68
C ALA A 134 7.70 -16.42 6.73
N PHE A 135 6.53 -15.79 6.95
CA PHE A 135 6.10 -14.61 6.24
C PHE A 135 5.45 -13.62 7.20
N SER A 136 6.20 -12.61 7.63
CA SER A 136 5.74 -11.60 8.59
C SER A 136 4.51 -10.81 8.12
N ARG A 137 4.20 -10.88 6.82
CA ARG A 137 3.04 -10.23 6.21
C ARG A 137 1.84 -11.15 6.02
N ALA A 138 1.89 -12.41 6.49
CA ALA A 138 0.80 -13.38 6.39
C ALA A 138 -0.51 -12.86 7.02
N ILE A 139 -0.40 -12.13 8.13
CA ILE A 139 -1.55 -11.53 8.83
C ILE A 139 -2.20 -10.42 8.01
N LEU A 140 -1.39 -9.63 7.28
CA LEU A 140 -1.88 -8.53 6.46
C LEU A 140 -2.42 -9.01 5.10
N ALA A 141 -2.15 -10.26 4.72
CA ALA A 141 -2.52 -10.85 3.43
C ALA A 141 -3.82 -11.67 3.50
N ARG A 142 -4.71 -11.35 4.45
CA ARG A 142 -6.02 -12.01 4.62
C ARG A 142 -7.07 -11.46 3.68
#